data_AF-A0A950ZWF3-F1
#
_entry.id   AF-A0A950ZWF3-F1
#
_cell.length_a   1.000
_cell.length_b   1.000
_cell.length_c   1.000
_cell.angle_alpha   90.00
_cell.angle_beta   90.00
_cell.angle_gamma   90.00
#
_symmetry.space_group_name_H-M   'P 1'
#
loop_
_entity.id
_entity.type
_entity.pdbx_description
1 polymer ?
#
loop_
_entity_poly.entity_id
_entity_poly.type
_entity_poly.pdbx_seq_one_letter_code
_entity_poly.pdbx_strand_id
1 'polypeptide(L)'
;MSPGRRRTPEGVLRPVSPFFQLLVDESGLTDALHQFVTDPRASRNELPVIQDLHDLAPGMVPVLEAMVLDGVQSRKDVADYVHAALFGIGIRDDLGQY
;
A
#
# COMPACT_ATOMS: atom_id res chain seq x y z
N MET A 1 -43.98 13.58 -25.31
CA MET A 1 -42.97 12.52 -25.51
C MET A 1 -41.59 13.06 -25.21
N SER A 2 -41.03 12.64 -24.06
CA SER A 2 -39.61 12.58 -23.70
C SER A 2 -39.55 11.80 -22.39
N PRO A 3 -38.50 11.01 -22.16
CA PRO A 3 -37.63 11.43 -21.06
C PRO A 3 -36.15 11.35 -21.43
N GLY A 4 -35.41 12.34 -20.94
CA GLY A 4 -33.98 12.50 -21.14
C GLY A 4 -33.18 11.27 -20.72
N ARG A 5 -32.28 10.86 -21.61
CA ARG A 5 -31.16 9.97 -21.32
C ARG A 5 -30.37 10.59 -20.17
N ARG A 6 -30.43 9.93 -19.00
CA ARG A 6 -29.53 10.21 -17.87
C ARG A 6 -28.10 10.04 -18.38
N ARG A 7 -27.31 11.11 -18.34
CA ARG A 7 -25.85 11.02 -18.44
C ARG A 7 -25.37 10.24 -17.23
N THR A 8 -24.97 9.00 -17.42
CA THR A 8 -24.08 8.31 -16.49
C THR A 8 -22.74 9.03 -16.52
N PRO A 9 -22.20 9.49 -15.38
CA PRO A 9 -20.82 9.97 -15.36
C PRO A 9 -19.91 8.76 -15.52
N GLU A 10 -19.48 8.54 -16.76
CA GLU A 10 -18.35 7.70 -17.12
C GLU A 10 -17.09 8.32 -16.53
N GLY A 11 -16.24 7.51 -15.88
CA GLY A 11 -14.88 7.92 -15.53
C GLY A 11 -14.50 7.89 -14.04
N VAL A 12 -15.12 7.05 -13.19
CA VAL A 12 -14.41 6.62 -11.99
C VAL A 12 -13.46 5.51 -12.44
N LEU A 13 -12.20 5.87 -12.68
CA LEU A 13 -11.10 4.91 -12.84
C LEU A 13 -11.11 4.03 -11.58
N ARG A 14 -11.73 2.85 -11.65
CA ARG A 14 -11.54 1.83 -10.61
C ARG A 14 -10.10 1.39 -10.75
N PRO A 15 -9.24 1.63 -9.75
CA PRO A 15 -7.88 1.13 -9.84
C PRO A 15 -7.95 -0.40 -9.93
N VAL A 16 -7.37 -0.94 -11.00
CA VAL A 16 -7.37 -2.37 -11.33
C VAL A 16 -6.49 -3.20 -10.41
N SER A 17 -5.59 -2.55 -9.66
CA SER A 17 -4.82 -3.20 -8.59
C SER A 17 -5.41 -2.85 -7.22
N PRO A 18 -5.58 -3.85 -6.32
CA PRO A 18 -6.00 -3.63 -4.93
C PRO A 18 -5.09 -2.62 -4.22
N PHE A 19 -3.81 -2.59 -4.59
CA PHE A 19 -2.83 -1.70 -4.02
C PHE A 19 -3.10 -0.24 -4.34
N PHE A 20 -3.58 0.09 -5.54
CA PHE A 20 -4.00 1.45 -5.85
C PHE A 20 -5.29 1.85 -5.13
N GLN A 21 -6.18 0.90 -4.82
CA GLN A 21 -7.32 1.18 -3.94
C GLN A 21 -6.86 1.44 -2.51
N LEU A 22 -5.83 0.73 -2.04
CA LEU A 22 -5.19 0.90 -0.74
C LEU A 22 -4.33 2.18 -0.66
N LEU A 23 -3.70 2.63 -1.74
CA LEU A 23 -3.00 3.92 -1.81
C LEU A 23 -3.99 5.10 -1.67
N VAL A 24 -5.24 4.91 -2.12
CA VAL A 24 -6.34 5.85 -1.92
C VAL A 24 -6.98 5.69 -0.52
N ASP A 25 -6.76 4.56 0.15
CA ASP A 25 -7.27 4.21 1.47
C ASP A 25 -6.12 3.83 2.43
N GLU A 26 -5.41 4.85 2.94
CA GLU A 26 -4.25 4.72 3.85
C GLU A 26 -4.55 3.79 5.05
N SER A 27 -5.77 3.84 5.57
CA SER A 27 -6.19 2.98 6.67
C SER A 27 -6.22 1.51 6.27
N GLY A 28 -6.84 1.16 5.13
CA GLY A 28 -6.87 -0.20 4.63
C GLY A 28 -5.49 -0.72 4.27
N LEU A 29 -4.61 0.14 3.73
CA LEU A 29 -3.21 -0.22 3.50
C LEU A 29 -2.51 -0.54 4.83
N THR A 30 -2.71 0.30 5.83
CA THR A 30 -2.16 0.11 7.18
C THR A 30 -2.62 -1.22 7.78
N ASP A 31 -3.91 -1.57 7.68
CA ASP A 31 -4.43 -2.83 8.20
C ASP A 31 -3.84 -4.05 7.48
N ALA A 32 -3.73 -3.99 6.14
CA ALA A 32 -3.14 -5.07 5.35
C ALA A 32 -1.65 -5.27 5.67
N LEU A 33 -0.90 -4.18 5.84
CA LEU A 33 0.52 -4.23 6.21
C LEU A 33 0.71 -4.64 7.67
N HIS A 34 -0.17 -4.22 8.57
CA HIS A 34 -0.14 -4.65 9.97
C HIS A 34 -0.40 -6.16 10.10
N GLN A 35 -1.34 -6.70 9.31
CA GLN A 35 -1.55 -8.14 9.22
C GLN A 35 -0.30 -8.88 8.72
N PHE A 36 0.40 -8.35 7.73
CA PHE A 36 1.67 -8.92 7.27
C PHE A 36 2.75 -8.91 8.36
N VAL A 37 2.93 -7.76 9.02
CA VAL A 37 3.98 -7.56 10.02
C VAL A 37 3.75 -8.43 11.26
N THR A 38 2.49 -8.67 11.62
CA THR A 38 2.10 -9.47 12.78
C THR A 38 1.96 -10.96 12.50
N ASP A 39 1.99 -11.41 11.24
CA ASP A 39 1.96 -12.83 10.90
C ASP A 39 3.38 -13.44 10.99
N PRO A 40 3.64 -14.32 11.97
CA PRO A 40 4.94 -14.97 12.11
C PRO A 40 5.19 -16.05 11.06
N ARG A 41 4.21 -16.39 10.23
CA ARG A 41 4.30 -17.48 9.24
C ARG A 41 4.90 -16.99 7.93
N ALA A 42 5.64 -17.89 7.27
CA ALA A 42 6.17 -17.66 5.93
C ALA A 42 5.08 -17.45 4.85
N SER A 43 3.84 -17.88 5.12
CA SER A 43 2.67 -17.65 4.25
C SER A 43 2.31 -16.17 4.07
N ARG A 44 2.84 -15.28 4.91
CA ARG A 44 2.65 -13.83 4.75
C ARG A 44 3.13 -13.30 3.39
N ASN A 45 4.13 -13.94 2.79
CA ASN A 45 4.69 -13.56 1.50
C ASN A 45 3.75 -13.94 0.33
N GLU A 46 2.73 -14.74 0.58
CA GLU A 46 1.72 -15.13 -0.41
C GLU A 46 0.55 -14.15 -0.46
N LEU A 47 0.54 -13.13 0.41
CA LEU A 47 -0.52 -12.13 0.44
C LEU A 47 -0.47 -11.28 -0.84
N PRO A 48 -1.61 -11.08 -1.53
CA PRO A 48 -1.67 -10.30 -2.77
C PRO A 48 -1.09 -8.89 -2.60
N VAL A 49 -1.32 -8.26 -1.44
CA VAL A 49 -0.80 -6.93 -1.09
C VAL A 49 0.73 -6.87 -1.12
N ILE A 50 1.43 -7.96 -0.81
CA ILE A 50 2.90 -8.01 -0.81
C ILE A 50 3.44 -8.19 -2.22
N GLN A 51 2.75 -8.96 -3.06
CA GLN A 51 3.09 -9.08 -4.47
C GLN A 51 2.91 -7.74 -5.19
N ASP A 52 1.75 -7.09 -5.00
CA ASP A 52 1.53 -5.75 -5.52
C ASP A 52 2.57 -4.74 -4.97
N LEU A 53 2.95 -4.84 -3.70
CA LEU A 53 3.98 -3.98 -3.09
C LEU A 53 5.36 -4.20 -3.72
N HIS A 54 5.70 -5.45 -4.03
CA HIS A 54 6.94 -5.79 -4.73
C HIS A 54 7.01 -5.14 -6.12
N ASP A 55 5.89 -5.05 -6.83
CA ASP A 55 5.82 -4.44 -8.16
C ASP A 55 5.78 -2.90 -8.09
N LEU A 56 5.06 -2.32 -7.13
CA LEU A 56 4.77 -0.87 -7.09
C LEU A 56 5.71 -0.06 -6.20
N ALA A 57 6.15 -0.64 -5.07
CA ALA A 57 7.00 0.02 -4.09
C ALA A 57 7.97 -0.99 -3.45
N PRO A 58 8.90 -1.57 -4.24
CA PRO A 58 9.82 -2.60 -3.75
C PRO A 58 10.67 -2.15 -2.57
N GLY A 59 10.92 -0.84 -2.43
CA GLY A 59 11.63 -0.26 -1.29
C GLY A 59 10.91 -0.39 0.05
N MET A 60 9.60 -0.60 0.06
CA MET A 60 8.83 -0.76 1.30
C MET A 60 8.91 -2.18 1.87
N VAL A 61 9.09 -3.20 1.02
CA VAL A 61 9.18 -4.61 1.43
C VAL A 61 10.28 -4.86 2.46
N PRO A 62 11.55 -4.48 2.26
CA PRO A 62 12.60 -4.75 3.23
C PRO A 62 12.37 -4.05 4.58
N VAL A 63 11.67 -2.91 4.59
CA VAL A 63 11.30 -2.22 5.84
C VAL A 63 10.23 -3.00 6.60
N LEU A 64 9.22 -3.53 5.90
CA LEU A 64 8.19 -4.38 6.50
C LEU A 64 8.78 -5.69 7.00
N GLU A 65 9.71 -6.30 6.28
CA GLU A 65 10.42 -7.49 6.74
C GLU A 65 11.25 -7.21 8.00
N ALA A 66 11.92 -6.05 8.07
CA ALA A 66 12.60 -5.61 9.29
C ALA A 66 11.62 -5.42 10.45
N MET A 67 10.45 -4.82 10.21
CA MET A 67 9.40 -4.69 11.23
C MET A 67 8.91 -6.04 11.76
N VAL A 68 8.82 -7.06 10.91
CA VAL A 68 8.52 -8.43 11.37
C VAL A 68 9.66 -8.95 12.25
N LEU A 69 10.91 -8.82 11.81
CA LEU A 69 12.07 -9.29 12.58
C LEU A 69 12.19 -8.61 13.95
N ASP A 70 11.84 -7.32 14.00
CA ASP A 70 11.78 -6.51 15.22
C ASP A 70 10.55 -6.84 16.10
N GLY A 71 9.60 -7.63 15.60
CA GLY A 71 8.41 -8.05 16.33
C GLY A 71 7.40 -6.93 16.56
N VAL A 72 7.29 -5.99 15.62
CA VAL A 72 6.33 -4.88 15.70
C VAL A 72 4.90 -5.44 15.74
N GLN A 73 4.15 -5.10 16.80
CA GLN A 73 2.75 -5.51 16.95
C GLN A 73 1.77 -4.34 16.94
N SER A 74 2.28 -3.11 17.06
CA SER A 74 1.45 -1.92 17.10
C SER A 74 1.03 -1.52 15.70
N ARG A 75 -0.29 -1.43 15.48
CA ARG A 75 -0.85 -0.85 14.25
C ARG A 75 -0.40 0.59 14.06
N LYS A 76 -0.16 1.34 15.15
CA LYS A 76 0.28 2.74 15.10
C LYS A 76 1.66 2.87 14.46
N ASP A 77 2.59 1.99 14.79
CA ASP A 77 3.97 2.04 14.25
C ASP A 77 3.96 1.77 12.74
N VAL A 78 3.10 0.85 12.29
CA VAL A 78 2.88 0.58 10.85
C VAL A 78 2.20 1.79 10.17
N ALA A 79 1.21 2.41 10.81
CA ALA A 79 0.53 3.59 10.29
C ALA A 79 1.48 4.78 10.11
N ASP A 80 2.30 5.07 11.12
CA ASP A 80 3.29 6.15 11.08
C ASP A 80 4.29 5.92 9.93
N TYR A 81 4.71 4.67 9.70
CA TYR A 81 5.56 4.32 8.56
C TYR A 81 4.84 4.48 7.21
N VAL A 82 3.62 3.97 7.06
CA VAL A 82 2.84 4.11 5.82
C VAL A 82 2.62 5.58 5.49
N HIS A 83 2.24 6.38 6.49
CA HIS A 83 2.10 7.82 6.34
C HIS A 83 3.39 8.48 5.85
N ALA A 84 4.53 8.13 6.46
CA ALA A 84 5.84 8.62 6.05
C ALA A 84 6.26 8.13 4.65
N ALA A 85 5.91 6.90 4.27
CA ALA A 85 6.24 6.34 2.96
C ALA A 85 5.41 6.98 1.84
N LEU A 86 4.13 7.27 2.08
CA LEU A 86 3.22 7.87 1.10
C LEU A 86 3.39 9.37 0.96
N PHE A 87 3.59 10.07 2.08
CA PHE A 87 3.60 11.54 2.12
C PHE A 87 4.98 12.13 2.45
N GLY A 88 5.89 11.34 2.99
CA GLY A 88 7.24 11.77 3.36
C GLY A 88 8.28 11.60 2.25
N ILE A 89 7.99 10.85 1.17
CA ILE A 89 8.90 10.67 0.03
C ILE A 89 8.64 11.75 -1.02
N GLY A 90 9.07 12.96 -0.69
CA GLY A 90 9.47 13.98 -1.67
C GLY A 90 10.99 14.03 -1.87
N ILE A 91 11.74 13.05 -1.35
CA ILE A 91 13.22 13.10 -1.36
C ILE A 91 13.80 11.72 -1.75
N ARG A 92 14.57 11.75 -2.86
CA ARG A 92 15.50 10.75 -3.44
C ARG A 92 15.00 9.96 -4.64
N ASP A 93 14.91 10.64 -5.79
CA ASP A 93 15.09 9.98 -7.10
C ASP A 93 16.43 10.39 -7.78
N ASP A 94 17.27 11.19 -7.11
CA ASP A 94 18.32 11.96 -7.78
C ASP A 94 19.77 11.66 -7.35
N LEU A 95 20.08 10.51 -6.73
CA LEU A 95 21.49 10.14 -6.47
C LEU A 95 21.80 8.68 -6.81
N GLY A 96 22.14 8.44 -8.07
CA GLY A 96 22.63 7.15 -8.53
C GLY A 96 23.12 7.10 -9.99
N GLN A 97 23.72 8.18 -10.50
CA GLN A 97 24.52 8.17 -11.73
C GLN A 97 25.92 8.68 -11.37
N TYR A 98 26.84 7.76 -11.10
CA TYR A 98 28.28 8.00 -11.07
C TYR A 98 29.01 6.78 -11.63
#